data_AF-A0A356QCV5-F1
#
_entry.id   AF-A0A356QCV5-F1
#
_cell.length_a   1.000
_cell.length_b   1.000
_cell.length_c   1.000
_cell.angle_alpha   90.00
_cell.angle_beta   90.00
_cell.angle_gamma   90.00
#
_symmetry.space_group_name_H-M   'P 1'
#
loop_
_entity.id
_entity.type
_entity.pdbx_description
1 polymer ?
#
loop_
_entity_poly.entity_id
_entity_poly.type
_entity_poly.pdbx_seq_one_letter_code
_entity_poly.pdbx_strand_id
1 'polypeptide(L)'
;PRQLAELTSRVVGDVGGQIEQAVAIVGNIFTGQGAGSSFDMAAFMNAAINLGIVIVATFAIFMVFRRLAKSLFTKISGWSQQGTGLTPVLRLVLCVAVAAVVDILLIALAYVGGNLVATFAVGETGELSTRASLFLNAFLIIELLKAGVRMLFSSRYEGLRLLPISAQEASYWNRWLARLIGMVGYGLMVVVPLVNFYVAATLGQAVGTLIMLLAFIYAVGVVLKNRVRLRDNLNQMSARSTLTASRVSLQLFARTWHLFALIYFLMVFVLTLTRPGDALPFVLFATLKTLGAVVVGLLLSAFLTQTIGRRIQLSDDLRRKLPLLEVRLNSYVPNALRVLRTVIVVAVIMVVLDAWGAFDLAGWYASERGANLVGNLISVAVILIVSLGIWLGLASLIEHKLNPETGHGEPSARAKTLLSLFRNALAIAMVTITGMIVLS
;
A
#
# COMPACT_ATOMS: atom_id res chain seq x y z
N PRO A 1 28.25 19.56 -6.40
CA PRO A 1 27.91 20.66 -5.45
C PRO A 1 27.31 21.91 -6.12
N ARG A 2 27.90 22.47 -7.20
CA ARG A 2 27.34 23.66 -7.90
C ARG A 2 25.98 23.42 -8.58
N GLN A 3 25.80 22.29 -9.27
CA GLN A 3 24.52 21.93 -9.91
C GLN A 3 23.37 21.75 -8.89
N LEU A 4 23.65 21.18 -7.71
CA LEU A 4 22.65 21.07 -6.64
C LEU A 4 22.30 22.44 -6.03
N ALA A 5 23.27 23.35 -5.92
CA ALA A 5 23.04 24.70 -5.43
C ALA A 5 22.23 25.55 -6.42
N GLU A 6 22.49 25.43 -7.73
CA GLU A 6 21.71 26.10 -8.78
C GLU A 6 20.28 25.56 -8.87
N LEU A 7 20.09 24.24 -8.78
CA LEU A 7 18.76 23.61 -8.72
C LEU A 7 17.99 24.05 -7.47
N THR A 8 18.65 24.10 -6.31
CA THR A 8 18.04 24.56 -5.06
C THR A 8 17.68 26.04 -5.13
N SER A 9 18.56 26.88 -5.69
CA SER A 9 18.30 28.32 -5.84
C SER A 9 17.16 28.61 -6.80
N ARG A 10 17.03 27.88 -7.91
CA ARG A 10 15.90 28.01 -8.84
C ARG A 10 14.59 27.59 -8.18
N VAL A 11 14.58 26.43 -7.52
CA VAL A 11 13.40 25.94 -6.79
C VAL A 11 12.96 26.92 -5.70
N VAL A 12 13.91 27.48 -4.93
CA VAL A 12 13.61 28.48 -3.90
C VAL A 12 13.09 29.78 -4.52
N GLY A 13 13.66 30.22 -5.65
CA GLY A 13 13.18 31.39 -6.38
C GLY A 13 11.77 31.22 -6.94
N ASP A 14 11.49 30.06 -7.57
CA ASP A 14 10.20 29.76 -8.16
C ASP A 14 9.09 29.63 -7.09
N VAL A 15 9.40 28.95 -5.97
CA VAL A 15 8.50 28.82 -4.82
C VAL A 15 8.26 30.18 -4.15
N GLY A 16 9.32 30.98 -3.97
CA GLY A 16 9.24 32.32 -3.40
C GLY A 16 8.37 33.24 -4.25
N GLY A 17 8.61 33.26 -5.57
CA GLY A 17 7.83 34.07 -6.51
C GLY A 17 6.35 33.72 -6.55
N GLN A 18 6.00 32.43 -6.48
CA GLN A 18 4.59 32.01 -6.42
C GLN A 18 3.90 32.39 -5.11
N ILE A 19 4.62 32.34 -3.98
CA ILE A 19 4.08 32.76 -2.68
C ILE A 19 3.88 34.27 -2.66
N GLU A 20 4.84 35.06 -3.14
CA GLU A 20 4.74 36.51 -3.24
C GLU A 20 3.60 36.94 -4.16
N GLN A 21 3.44 36.28 -5.31
CA GLN A 21 2.31 36.52 -6.21
C GLN A 21 0.98 36.18 -5.55
N ALA A 22 0.87 35.05 -4.85
CA ALA A 22 -0.34 34.68 -4.14
C ALA A 22 -0.69 35.70 -3.03
N VAL A 23 0.30 36.17 -2.28
CA VAL A 23 0.11 37.19 -1.24
C VAL A 23 -0.27 38.53 -1.84
N ALA A 24 0.37 38.95 -2.94
CA ALA A 24 0.04 40.19 -3.64
C ALA A 24 -1.38 40.16 -4.22
N ILE A 25 -1.80 39.04 -4.81
CA ILE A 25 -3.16 38.87 -5.35
C ILE A 25 -4.20 38.93 -4.22
N VAL A 26 -3.97 38.23 -3.11
CA VAL A 26 -4.85 38.31 -1.94
C VAL A 26 -4.90 39.73 -1.38
N GLY A 27 -3.74 40.39 -1.27
CA GLY A 27 -3.64 41.79 -0.85
C GLY A 27 -4.46 42.73 -1.75
N ASN A 28 -4.36 42.57 -3.07
CA ASN A 28 -5.07 43.37 -4.07
C ASN A 28 -6.60 43.18 -4.05
N ILE A 29 -7.08 42.01 -3.62
CA ILE A 29 -8.51 41.76 -3.37
C ILE A 29 -8.97 42.50 -2.12
N PHE A 30 -8.18 42.42 -1.03
CA PHE A 30 -8.49 43.10 0.23
C PHE A 30 -8.43 44.64 0.11
N THR A 31 -7.59 45.18 -0.78
CA THR A 31 -7.49 46.61 -1.05
C THR A 31 -8.46 47.11 -2.13
N GLY A 32 -9.26 46.22 -2.73
CA GLY A 32 -10.31 46.58 -3.69
C GLY A 32 -9.81 47.02 -5.08
N GLN A 33 -8.52 46.88 -5.38
CA GLN A 33 -7.93 47.35 -6.65
C GLN A 33 -8.00 46.34 -7.81
N GLY A 34 -8.52 45.13 -7.57
CA GLY A 34 -8.56 44.05 -8.57
C GLY A 34 -9.87 43.89 -9.38
N ALA A 35 -10.90 44.71 -9.16
CA ALA A 35 -12.23 44.53 -9.77
C ALA A 35 -12.34 45.17 -11.18
N GLY A 36 -11.42 44.83 -12.09
CA GLY A 36 -11.36 45.38 -13.45
C GLY A 36 -12.16 44.60 -14.51
N SER A 37 -12.72 43.43 -14.17
CA SER A 37 -13.63 42.68 -15.05
C SER A 37 -15.01 42.66 -14.43
N SER A 38 -16.05 42.92 -15.23
CA SER A 38 -17.45 42.81 -14.82
C SER A 38 -17.76 41.37 -14.39
N PHE A 39 -17.59 41.08 -13.11
CA PHE A 39 -17.91 39.79 -12.53
C PHE A 39 -19.42 39.56 -12.63
N ASP A 40 -19.83 38.64 -13.50
CA ASP A 40 -21.23 38.24 -13.63
C ASP A 40 -21.62 37.36 -12.44
N MET A 41 -22.01 38.04 -11.35
CA MET A 41 -22.45 37.43 -10.11
C MET A 41 -23.64 36.48 -10.31
N ALA A 42 -24.51 36.75 -11.31
CA ALA A 42 -25.67 35.91 -11.59
C ALA A 42 -25.28 34.60 -12.27
N ALA A 43 -24.36 34.64 -13.24
CA ALA A 43 -23.81 33.44 -13.87
C ALA A 43 -23.01 32.59 -12.87
N PHE A 44 -22.22 33.23 -11.99
CA PHE A 44 -21.50 32.54 -10.92
C PHE A 44 -22.45 31.86 -9.93
N MET A 45 -23.48 32.57 -9.45
CA MET A 45 -24.42 32.04 -8.47
C MET A 45 -25.22 30.85 -9.02
N ASN A 46 -25.71 30.96 -10.27
CA ASN A 46 -26.41 29.85 -10.92
C ASN A 46 -25.52 28.62 -11.11
N ALA A 47 -24.27 28.81 -11.54
CA ALA A 47 -23.32 27.73 -11.65
C ALA A 47 -22.98 27.09 -10.30
N ALA A 48 -22.79 27.90 -9.25
CA ALA A 48 -22.51 27.42 -7.91
C ALA A 48 -23.68 26.61 -7.33
N ILE A 49 -24.93 27.05 -7.55
CA ILE A 49 -26.13 26.34 -7.13
C ILE A 49 -26.25 25.00 -7.88
N ASN A 50 -26.14 25.01 -9.20
CA ASN A 50 -26.25 23.81 -10.02
C ASN A 50 -25.16 22.77 -9.68
N LEU A 51 -23.92 23.22 -9.50
CA LEU A 51 -22.84 22.37 -9.03
C LEU A 51 -23.07 21.89 -7.60
N GLY A 52 -23.56 22.76 -6.71
CA GLY A 52 -23.96 22.42 -5.35
C GLY A 52 -25.01 21.30 -5.30
N ILE A 53 -26.00 21.33 -6.19
CA ILE A 53 -27.01 20.28 -6.33
C ILE A 53 -26.36 18.95 -6.70
N VAL A 54 -25.46 18.94 -7.70
CA VAL A 54 -24.73 17.72 -8.11
C VAL A 54 -23.85 17.19 -6.97
N ILE A 55 -23.16 18.06 -6.24
CA ILE A 55 -22.35 17.69 -5.07
C ILE A 55 -23.24 17.03 -4.01
N VAL A 56 -24.31 17.72 -3.58
CA VAL A 56 -25.21 17.25 -2.52
C VAL A 56 -25.86 15.94 -2.93
N ALA A 57 -26.34 15.82 -4.18
CA ALA A 57 -26.93 14.59 -4.69
C ALA A 57 -25.94 13.43 -4.70
N THR A 58 -24.71 13.65 -5.19
CA THR A 58 -23.66 12.61 -5.23
C THR A 58 -23.31 12.13 -3.82
N PHE A 59 -23.12 13.06 -2.88
CA PHE A 59 -22.84 12.71 -1.49
C PHE A 59 -24.03 12.05 -0.78
N ALA A 60 -25.27 12.46 -1.08
CA ALA A 60 -26.47 11.84 -0.56
C ALA A 60 -26.59 10.39 -1.05
N ILE A 61 -26.44 10.17 -2.36
CA ILE A 61 -26.42 8.83 -2.99
C ILE A 61 -25.31 7.98 -2.35
N PHE A 62 -24.10 8.52 -2.22
CA PHE A 62 -23.00 7.83 -1.55
C PHE A 62 -23.31 7.47 -0.09
N MET A 63 -23.89 8.39 0.69
CA MET A 63 -24.28 8.12 2.07
C MET A 63 -25.38 7.06 2.18
N VAL A 64 -26.37 7.08 1.29
CA VAL A 64 -27.47 6.10 1.23
C VAL A 64 -26.92 4.72 0.92
N PHE A 65 -26.15 4.58 -0.17
CA PHE A 65 -25.51 3.32 -0.54
C PHE A 65 -24.59 2.81 0.56
N ARG A 66 -23.83 3.70 1.20
CA ARG A 66 -22.96 3.32 2.32
C ARG A 66 -23.74 2.89 3.55
N ARG A 67 -24.88 3.51 3.86
CA ARG A 67 -25.77 3.08 4.96
C ARG A 67 -26.33 1.69 4.68
N LEU A 68 -26.80 1.42 3.47
CA LEU A 68 -27.29 0.11 3.05
C LEU A 68 -26.20 -0.95 3.14
N ALA A 69 -24.99 -0.62 2.69
CA ALA A 69 -23.85 -1.53 2.73
C ALA A 69 -23.33 -1.83 4.15
N LYS A 70 -23.65 -1.03 5.17
CA LYS A 70 -23.24 -1.33 6.56
C LYS A 70 -23.71 -2.72 7.00
N SER A 71 -24.90 -3.15 6.59
CA SER A 71 -25.44 -4.49 6.89
C SER A 71 -24.62 -5.60 6.22
N LEU A 72 -24.11 -5.36 5.01
CA LEU A 72 -23.21 -6.29 4.32
C LEU A 72 -21.86 -6.36 5.03
N PHE A 73 -21.27 -5.21 5.40
CA PHE A 73 -20.01 -5.17 6.13
C PHE A 73 -20.08 -5.82 7.51
N THR A 74 -21.19 -5.66 8.25
CA THR A 74 -21.39 -6.35 9.54
C THR A 74 -21.51 -7.85 9.35
N LYS A 75 -22.26 -8.33 8.34
CA LYS A 75 -22.37 -9.76 8.01
C LYS A 75 -21.02 -10.37 7.61
N ILE A 76 -20.25 -9.70 6.76
CA ILE A 76 -18.90 -10.14 6.34
C ILE A 76 -17.97 -10.19 7.56
N SER A 77 -18.05 -9.20 8.46
CA SER A 77 -17.24 -9.19 9.69
C SER A 77 -17.63 -10.30 10.67
N GLY A 78 -18.94 -10.61 10.80
CA GLY A 78 -19.43 -11.69 11.65
C GLY A 78 -19.02 -13.06 11.12
N TRP A 79 -19.13 -13.26 9.81
CA TRP A 79 -18.62 -14.49 9.16
C TRP A 79 -17.10 -14.63 9.33
N SER A 80 -16.34 -13.52 9.25
CA SER A 80 -14.91 -13.50 9.54
C SER A 80 -14.58 -14.09 10.92
N GLN A 81 -15.36 -13.75 11.95
CA GLN A 81 -15.13 -14.20 13.32
C GLN A 81 -15.70 -15.59 13.64
N GLN A 82 -16.83 -15.98 13.03
CA GLN A 82 -17.62 -17.14 13.47
C GLN A 82 -17.68 -18.31 12.48
N GLY A 83 -17.26 -18.14 11.23
CA GLY A 83 -17.32 -19.22 10.24
C GLY A 83 -16.49 -20.45 10.65
N THR A 84 -16.95 -21.63 10.25
CA THR A 84 -16.23 -22.91 10.36
C THR A 84 -15.90 -23.41 8.95
N GLY A 85 -14.62 -23.64 8.64
CA GLY A 85 -14.20 -24.26 7.36
C GLY A 85 -12.91 -23.69 6.73
N LEU A 86 -12.75 -22.37 6.68
CA LEU A 86 -11.54 -21.71 6.13
C LEU A 86 -10.61 -21.21 7.23
N THR A 87 -9.31 -21.11 6.92
CA THR A 87 -8.30 -20.59 7.85
C THR A 87 -8.63 -19.14 8.26
N PRO A 88 -8.38 -18.74 9.52
CA PRO A 88 -8.67 -17.38 9.98
C PRO A 88 -8.06 -16.27 9.11
N VAL A 89 -6.86 -16.45 8.56
CA VAL A 89 -6.21 -15.44 7.70
C VAL A 89 -6.71 -15.48 6.26
N LEU A 90 -7.01 -16.65 5.68
CA LEU A 90 -7.63 -16.70 4.36
C LEU A 90 -8.99 -16.00 4.39
N ARG A 91 -9.73 -16.18 5.49
CA ARG A 91 -10.99 -15.48 5.72
C ARG A 91 -10.80 -13.99 5.90
N LEU A 92 -9.80 -13.57 6.67
CA LEU A 92 -9.41 -12.16 6.79
C LEU A 92 -9.10 -11.55 5.41
N VAL A 93 -8.23 -12.20 4.63
CA VAL A 93 -7.83 -11.75 3.29
C VAL A 93 -9.04 -11.65 2.36
N LEU A 94 -9.89 -12.69 2.34
CA LEU A 94 -11.08 -12.73 1.50
C LEU A 94 -12.11 -11.68 1.94
N CYS A 95 -12.35 -11.52 3.24
CA CYS A 95 -13.23 -10.48 3.76
C CYS A 95 -12.70 -9.07 3.49
N VAL A 96 -11.39 -8.83 3.59
CA VAL A 96 -10.76 -7.55 3.23
C VAL A 96 -10.89 -7.29 1.73
N ALA A 97 -10.64 -8.30 0.88
CA ALA A 97 -10.79 -8.18 -0.57
C ALA A 97 -12.24 -7.88 -0.97
N VAL A 98 -13.21 -8.64 -0.44
CA VAL A 98 -14.64 -8.39 -0.68
C VAL A 98 -15.04 -7.00 -0.16
N ALA A 99 -14.57 -6.62 1.03
CA ALA A 99 -14.84 -5.29 1.58
C ALA A 99 -14.31 -4.17 0.69
N ALA A 100 -13.12 -4.33 0.11
CA ALA A 100 -12.54 -3.37 -0.82
C ALA A 100 -13.32 -3.30 -2.13
N VAL A 101 -13.68 -4.44 -2.71
CA VAL A 101 -14.51 -4.50 -3.92
C VAL A 101 -15.86 -3.82 -3.68
N VAL A 102 -16.50 -4.06 -2.54
CA VAL A 102 -17.75 -3.40 -2.18
C VAL A 102 -17.55 -1.89 -2.02
N ASP A 103 -16.52 -1.41 -1.31
CA ASP A 103 -16.27 0.04 -1.15
C ASP A 103 -16.03 0.71 -2.50
N ILE A 104 -15.24 0.09 -3.40
CA ILE A 104 -15.00 0.56 -4.77
C ILE A 104 -16.32 0.60 -5.57
N LEU A 105 -17.13 -0.45 -5.49
CA LEU A 105 -18.39 -0.53 -6.21
C LEU A 105 -19.40 0.52 -5.71
N LEU A 106 -19.44 0.80 -4.41
CA LEU A 106 -20.28 1.87 -3.86
C LEU A 106 -19.84 3.25 -4.37
N ILE A 107 -18.53 3.49 -4.48
CA ILE A 107 -18.00 4.74 -5.04
C ILE A 107 -18.36 4.83 -6.53
N ALA A 108 -18.20 3.75 -7.29
CA ALA A 108 -18.56 3.70 -8.70
C ALA A 108 -20.06 3.93 -8.92
N LEU A 109 -20.93 3.32 -8.11
CA LEU A 109 -22.38 3.56 -8.15
C LEU A 109 -22.73 5.01 -7.82
N ALA A 110 -22.06 5.62 -6.84
CA ALA A 110 -22.26 7.04 -6.53
C ALA A 110 -21.80 7.96 -7.67
N TYR A 111 -20.68 7.63 -8.33
CA TYR A 111 -20.19 8.33 -9.52
C TYR A 111 -21.18 8.23 -10.69
N VAL A 112 -21.71 7.03 -10.97
CA VAL A 112 -22.71 6.83 -12.02
C VAL A 112 -24.00 7.57 -11.66
N GLY A 113 -24.49 7.44 -10.43
CA GLY A 113 -25.67 8.16 -9.94
C GLY A 113 -25.52 9.68 -10.03
N GLY A 114 -24.34 10.20 -9.67
CA GLY A 114 -24.01 11.62 -9.81
C GLY A 114 -24.00 12.09 -11.26
N ASN A 115 -23.47 11.29 -12.20
CA ASN A 115 -23.52 11.58 -13.64
C ASN A 115 -24.95 11.58 -14.19
N LEU A 116 -25.80 10.67 -13.71
CA LEU A 116 -27.21 10.65 -14.09
C LEU A 116 -27.92 11.91 -13.59
N VAL A 117 -27.73 12.30 -12.33
CA VAL A 117 -28.31 13.55 -11.79
C VAL A 117 -27.80 14.77 -12.54
N ALA A 118 -26.49 14.84 -12.83
CA ALA A 118 -25.91 15.94 -13.60
C ALA A 118 -26.51 16.04 -15.01
N THR A 119 -26.71 14.91 -15.68
CA THR A 119 -27.28 14.86 -17.04
C THR A 119 -28.77 15.19 -17.05
N PHE A 120 -29.57 14.61 -16.15
CA PHE A 120 -31.03 14.65 -16.22
C PHE A 120 -31.69 15.75 -15.36
N ALA A 121 -31.07 16.19 -14.26
CA ALA A 121 -31.66 17.19 -13.36
C ALA A 121 -31.11 18.60 -13.57
N VAL A 122 -29.93 18.72 -14.18
CA VAL A 122 -29.20 19.99 -14.34
C VAL A 122 -28.91 20.31 -15.82
N GLY A 123 -29.08 19.35 -16.73
CA GLY A 123 -28.71 19.46 -18.14
C GLY A 123 -29.68 20.30 -18.99
N GLU A 124 -29.54 21.63 -18.95
CA GLU A 124 -29.87 22.49 -20.10
C GLU A 124 -28.55 23.10 -20.62
N THR A 125 -28.26 22.85 -21.90
CA THR A 125 -27.07 23.29 -22.69
C THR A 125 -25.70 22.73 -22.26
N GLY A 126 -24.97 22.15 -23.21
CA GLY A 126 -23.83 21.24 -23.03
C GLY A 126 -22.60 21.71 -22.25
N GLU A 127 -22.55 22.95 -21.75
CA GLU A 127 -21.44 23.45 -20.92
C GLU A 127 -21.51 23.00 -19.45
N LEU A 128 -22.71 22.79 -18.90
CA LEU A 128 -22.89 22.38 -17.50
C LEU A 128 -22.46 20.92 -17.24
N SER A 129 -22.57 20.06 -18.25
CA SER A 129 -22.16 18.65 -18.19
C SER A 129 -20.65 18.49 -17.94
N THR A 130 -19.82 19.32 -18.57
CA THR A 130 -18.36 19.27 -18.43
C THR A 130 -17.92 19.61 -17.00
N ARG A 131 -18.59 20.56 -16.34
CA ARG A 131 -18.25 21.02 -14.98
C ARG A 131 -18.65 20.01 -13.91
N ALA A 132 -19.83 19.42 -14.06
CA ALA A 132 -20.27 18.31 -13.22
C ALA A 132 -19.33 17.10 -13.38
N SER A 133 -18.86 16.82 -14.59
CA SER A 133 -17.87 15.76 -14.86
C SER A 133 -16.54 15.99 -14.14
N LEU A 134 -16.02 17.23 -14.11
CA LEU A 134 -14.80 17.56 -13.34
C LEU A 134 -14.97 17.25 -11.83
N PHE A 135 -16.09 17.65 -11.23
CA PHE A 135 -16.39 17.32 -9.84
C PHE A 135 -16.53 15.80 -9.63
N LEU A 136 -17.23 15.10 -10.52
CA LEU A 136 -17.47 13.66 -10.40
C LEU A 136 -16.17 12.86 -10.53
N ASN A 137 -15.28 13.26 -11.44
CA ASN A 137 -13.94 12.69 -11.56
C ASN A 137 -13.13 12.91 -10.28
N ALA A 138 -13.13 14.14 -9.74
CA ALA A 138 -12.50 14.44 -8.47
C ALA A 138 -13.09 13.58 -7.33
N PHE A 139 -14.42 13.46 -7.26
CA PHE A 139 -15.12 12.64 -6.28
C PHE A 139 -14.68 11.18 -6.33
N LEU A 140 -14.69 10.56 -7.52
CA LEU A 140 -14.28 9.17 -7.72
C LEU A 140 -12.84 8.96 -7.23
N ILE A 141 -11.93 9.83 -7.68
CA ILE A 141 -10.51 9.80 -7.35
C ILE A 141 -10.28 9.90 -5.83
N ILE A 142 -10.88 10.93 -5.21
CA ILE A 142 -10.65 11.26 -3.81
C ILE A 142 -11.27 10.21 -2.89
N GLU A 143 -12.46 9.71 -3.23
CA GLU A 143 -13.11 8.67 -2.43
C GLU A 143 -12.40 7.32 -2.58
N LEU A 144 -11.82 6.99 -3.74
CA LEU A 144 -10.97 5.81 -3.91
C LEU A 144 -9.70 5.91 -3.04
N LEU A 145 -9.04 7.06 -3.00
CA LEU A 145 -7.90 7.29 -2.10
C LEU A 145 -8.30 7.14 -0.63
N LYS A 146 -9.42 7.73 -0.22
CA LYS A 146 -9.93 7.60 1.16
C LYS A 146 -10.35 6.18 1.50
N ALA A 147 -10.96 5.45 0.57
CA ALA A 147 -11.30 4.03 0.74
C ALA A 147 -10.04 3.18 0.92
N GLY A 148 -9.02 3.47 0.11
CA GLY A 148 -7.72 2.84 0.22
C GLY A 148 -7.03 3.08 1.56
N VAL A 149 -6.96 4.32 2.02
CA VAL A 149 -6.45 4.65 3.36
C VAL A 149 -7.27 3.96 4.45
N ARG A 150 -8.60 3.97 4.32
CA ARG A 150 -9.49 3.29 5.26
C ARG A 150 -9.26 1.78 5.29
N MET A 151 -8.93 1.17 4.15
CA MET A 151 -8.60 -0.26 4.05
C MET A 151 -7.27 -0.56 4.75
N LEU A 152 -6.24 0.25 4.50
CA LEU A 152 -4.94 0.11 5.15
C LEU A 152 -5.04 0.23 6.68
N PHE A 153 -5.84 1.21 7.14
CA PHE A 153 -6.08 1.47 8.56
C PHE A 153 -7.36 0.78 9.09
N SER A 154 -7.92 -0.22 8.39
CA SER A 154 -9.24 -0.81 8.65
C SER A 154 -9.48 -1.04 10.14
N SER A 155 -10.25 -0.10 10.71
CA SER A 155 -10.27 0.24 12.13
C SER A 155 -11.58 -0.18 12.83
N ARG A 156 -12.49 -0.88 12.15
CA ARG A 156 -13.83 -1.11 12.71
C ARG A 156 -14.08 -2.54 13.23
N TYR A 157 -13.28 -3.53 12.84
CA TYR A 157 -13.44 -4.91 13.31
C TYR A 157 -12.06 -5.52 13.64
N GLU A 158 -11.92 -6.06 14.85
CA GLU A 158 -10.64 -6.61 15.35
C GLU A 158 -10.09 -7.73 14.46
N GLY A 159 -10.97 -8.48 13.79
CA GLY A 159 -10.60 -9.55 12.87
C GLY A 159 -10.15 -9.09 11.48
N LEU A 160 -10.18 -7.79 11.15
CA LEU A 160 -9.90 -7.23 9.81
C LEU A 160 -8.64 -6.32 9.75
N ARG A 161 -7.79 -6.33 10.78
CA ARG A 161 -6.64 -5.43 10.89
C ARG A 161 -5.41 -5.98 10.16
N LEU A 162 -4.96 -5.27 9.11
CA LEU A 162 -3.73 -5.60 8.38
C LEU A 162 -2.46 -5.19 9.14
N LEU A 163 -2.55 -4.12 9.93
CA LEU A 163 -1.47 -3.63 10.78
C LEU A 163 -1.82 -3.86 12.26
N PRO A 164 -0.90 -4.39 13.08
CA PRO A 164 -1.11 -4.59 14.51
C PRO A 164 -1.00 -3.25 15.27
N ILE A 165 -1.94 -2.34 15.01
CA ILE A 165 -2.02 -1.01 15.63
C ILE A 165 -3.31 -0.95 16.46
N SER A 166 -3.29 -0.18 17.56
CA SER A 166 -4.48 0.03 18.39
C SER A 166 -5.63 0.68 17.59
N ALA A 167 -6.88 0.32 17.91
CA ALA A 167 -8.06 0.85 17.23
C ALA A 167 -8.11 2.39 17.23
N GLN A 168 -7.71 2.98 18.36
CA GLN A 168 -7.68 4.42 18.56
C GLN A 168 -6.70 5.09 17.61
N GLU A 169 -5.50 4.52 17.43
CA GLU A 169 -4.46 5.07 16.56
C GLU A 169 -4.81 4.93 15.09
N ALA A 170 -5.31 3.76 14.68
CA ALA A 170 -5.76 3.58 13.30
C ALA A 170 -6.89 4.57 12.94
N SER A 171 -7.84 4.80 13.85
CA SER A 171 -8.91 5.80 13.65
C SER A 171 -8.38 7.24 13.56
N TYR A 172 -7.33 7.55 14.31
CA TYR A 172 -6.69 8.87 14.32
C TYR A 172 -6.00 9.11 12.97
N TRP A 173 -5.14 8.17 12.53
CA TRP A 173 -4.40 8.28 11.28
C TRP A 173 -5.33 8.29 10.07
N ASN A 174 -6.34 7.43 10.05
CA ASN A 174 -7.36 7.43 9.00
C ASN A 174 -8.10 8.77 8.92
N ARG A 175 -8.54 9.34 10.05
CA ARG A 175 -9.22 10.65 10.05
C ARG A 175 -8.30 11.78 9.64
N TRP A 176 -7.03 11.74 10.01
CA TRP A 176 -6.07 12.77 9.63
C TRP A 176 -5.77 12.71 8.12
N LEU A 177 -5.40 11.54 7.60
CA LEU A 177 -5.14 11.33 6.17
C LEU A 177 -6.36 11.61 5.31
N ALA A 178 -7.55 11.13 5.70
CA ALA A 178 -8.78 11.39 4.94
C ALA A 178 -9.15 12.89 4.90
N ARG A 179 -8.85 13.65 5.97
CA ARG A 179 -9.02 15.11 5.99
C ARG A 179 -8.01 15.80 5.07
N LEU A 180 -6.75 15.39 5.11
CA LEU A 180 -5.71 15.94 4.24
C LEU A 180 -6.02 15.67 2.76
N ILE A 181 -6.32 14.42 2.41
CA ILE A 181 -6.70 14.01 1.05
C ILE A 181 -7.97 14.73 0.58
N GLY A 182 -8.97 14.86 1.46
CA GLY A 182 -10.20 15.59 1.14
C GLY A 182 -9.96 17.09 0.91
N MET A 183 -9.19 17.73 1.79
CA MET A 183 -8.87 19.16 1.70
C MET A 183 -8.07 19.46 0.42
N VAL A 184 -6.97 18.74 0.19
CA VAL A 184 -6.11 18.93 -0.98
C VAL A 184 -6.82 18.51 -2.25
N GLY A 185 -7.44 17.33 -2.25
CA GLY A 185 -8.10 16.78 -3.42
C GLY A 185 -9.25 17.65 -3.90
N TYR A 186 -10.24 17.95 -3.05
CA TYR A 186 -11.38 18.77 -3.47
C TYR A 186 -10.97 20.23 -3.68
N GLY A 187 -10.03 20.73 -2.87
CA GLY A 187 -9.47 22.07 -3.05
C GLY A 187 -8.87 22.26 -4.44
N LEU A 188 -8.01 21.34 -4.88
CA LEU A 188 -7.29 21.49 -6.15
C LEU A 188 -8.07 21.00 -7.36
N MET A 189 -8.91 19.96 -7.24
CA MET A 189 -9.64 19.41 -8.39
C MET A 189 -11.03 20.01 -8.58
N VAL A 190 -11.56 20.74 -7.60
CA VAL A 190 -12.89 21.37 -7.68
C VAL A 190 -12.76 22.86 -7.49
N VAL A 191 -12.29 23.33 -6.33
CA VAL A 191 -12.29 24.76 -6.01
C VAL A 191 -11.41 25.55 -6.98
N VAL A 192 -10.19 25.10 -7.25
CA VAL A 192 -9.26 25.80 -8.16
C VAL A 192 -9.80 25.91 -9.60
N PRO A 193 -10.24 24.83 -10.29
CA PRO A 193 -10.84 24.94 -11.62
C PRO A 193 -12.07 25.85 -11.66
N LEU A 194 -12.91 25.82 -10.62
CA LEU A 194 -14.06 26.72 -10.53
C LEU A 194 -13.63 28.19 -10.44
N VAL A 195 -12.66 28.51 -9.56
CA VAL A 195 -12.16 29.89 -9.42
C VAL A 195 -11.47 30.37 -10.70
N ASN A 196 -10.69 29.49 -11.35
CA ASN A 196 -10.03 29.77 -12.63
C ASN A 196 -11.04 30.19 -13.71
N PHE A 197 -12.19 29.52 -13.75
CA PHE A 197 -13.21 29.73 -14.78
C PHE A 197 -14.13 30.91 -14.47
N TYR A 198 -14.60 31.04 -13.23
CA TYR A 198 -15.63 32.02 -12.87
C TYR A 198 -15.08 33.37 -12.39
N VAL A 199 -13.85 33.41 -11.90
CA VAL A 199 -13.30 34.63 -11.30
C VAL A 199 -12.10 35.12 -12.10
N ALA A 200 -10.99 34.38 -12.05
CA ALA A 200 -9.81 34.62 -12.87
C ALA A 200 -8.84 33.43 -12.72
N ALA A 201 -8.11 33.13 -13.79
CA ALA A 201 -7.06 32.10 -13.78
C ALA A 201 -5.94 32.40 -12.74
N THR A 202 -5.59 33.67 -12.55
CA THR A 202 -4.59 34.10 -11.55
C THR A 202 -5.09 33.86 -10.13
N LEU A 203 -6.39 34.03 -9.89
CA LEU A 203 -7.00 33.78 -8.59
C LEU A 203 -7.06 32.29 -8.26
N GLY A 204 -7.40 31.43 -9.21
CA GLY A 204 -7.42 30.00 -8.93
C GLY A 204 -6.01 29.44 -8.70
N GLN A 205 -4.98 29.98 -9.36
CA GLN A 205 -3.59 29.69 -9.00
C GLN A 205 -3.25 30.12 -7.57
N ALA A 206 -3.59 31.36 -7.17
CA ALA A 206 -3.36 31.84 -5.81
C ALA A 206 -4.10 30.98 -4.75
N VAL A 207 -5.34 30.59 -5.03
CA VAL A 207 -6.14 29.69 -4.18
C VAL A 207 -5.49 28.31 -4.09
N GLY A 208 -5.01 27.76 -5.20
CA GLY A 208 -4.30 26.48 -5.22
C GLY A 208 -3.03 26.49 -4.38
N THR A 209 -2.21 27.54 -4.53
CA THR A 209 -1.00 27.77 -3.74
C THR A 209 -1.33 27.90 -2.26
N LEU A 210 -2.39 28.64 -1.89
CA LEU A 210 -2.83 28.79 -0.51
C LEU A 210 -3.29 27.45 0.09
N ILE A 211 -4.09 26.68 -0.64
CA ILE A 211 -4.55 25.34 -0.22
C ILE A 211 -3.34 24.42 0.01
N MET A 212 -2.37 24.42 -0.91
CA MET A 212 -1.15 23.61 -0.78
C MET A 212 -0.29 24.04 0.41
N LEU A 213 -0.13 25.35 0.64
CA LEU A 213 0.62 25.88 1.77
C LEU A 213 -0.04 25.49 3.10
N LEU A 214 -1.36 25.67 3.22
CA LEU A 214 -2.11 25.27 4.41
C LEU A 214 -2.05 23.75 4.64
N ALA A 215 -2.17 22.96 3.58
CA ALA A 215 -2.04 21.51 3.65
C ALA A 215 -0.64 21.08 4.10
N PHE A 216 0.42 21.74 3.61
CA PHE A 216 1.80 21.49 4.02
C PHE A 216 2.01 21.82 5.50
N ILE A 217 1.60 23.02 5.94
CA ILE A 217 1.69 23.43 7.36
C ILE A 217 0.92 22.45 8.25
N TYR A 218 -0.30 22.07 7.86
CA TYR A 218 -1.11 21.10 8.60
C TYR A 218 -0.46 19.72 8.66
N ALA A 219 0.11 19.23 7.55
CA ALA A 219 0.81 17.95 7.50
C ALA A 219 2.05 17.94 8.39
N VAL A 220 2.91 18.97 8.27
CA VAL A 220 4.11 19.16 9.10
C VAL A 220 3.73 19.27 10.58
N GLY A 221 2.72 20.07 10.91
CA GLY A 221 2.25 20.23 12.29
C GLY A 221 1.80 18.91 12.92
N VAL A 222 1.10 18.05 12.17
CA VAL A 222 0.70 16.73 12.68
C VAL A 222 1.87 15.76 12.80
N VAL A 223 2.81 15.77 11.84
CA VAL A 223 4.03 14.95 11.93
C VAL A 223 4.84 15.31 13.18
N LEU A 224 5.06 16.61 13.43
CA LEU A 224 5.82 17.08 14.58
C LEU A 224 5.11 16.82 15.91
N LYS A 225 3.78 16.99 15.96
CA LYS A 225 2.96 16.70 17.16
C LYS A 225 3.00 15.21 17.53
N ASN A 226 3.04 14.32 16.54
CA ASN A 226 3.01 12.87 16.76
C ASN A 226 4.39 12.20 16.81
N ARG A 227 5.49 12.98 16.71
CA ARG A 227 6.87 12.46 16.65
C ARG A 227 7.19 11.47 17.78
N VAL A 228 6.80 11.82 19.00
CA VAL A 228 7.09 11.04 20.22
C VAL A 228 6.16 9.83 20.29
N ARG A 229 4.85 10.06 20.08
CA ARG A 229 3.85 8.99 20.10
C ARG A 229 4.18 7.85 19.15
N LEU A 230 4.55 8.15 17.90
CA LEU A 230 4.87 7.10 16.94
C LEU A 230 6.20 6.42 17.26
N ARG A 231 7.20 7.18 17.75
CA ARG A 231 8.48 6.63 18.22
C ARG A 231 8.26 5.62 19.35
N ASP A 232 7.42 5.94 20.32
CA ASP A 232 7.18 5.07 21.49
C ASP A 232 6.45 3.79 21.10
N ASN A 233 5.46 3.87 20.20
CA ASN A 233 4.78 2.69 19.66
C ASN A 233 5.73 1.78 18.88
N LEU A 234 6.59 2.35 18.04
CA LEU A 234 7.58 1.59 17.28
C LEU A 234 8.63 0.95 18.19
N ASN A 235 9.03 1.62 19.28
CA ASN A 235 9.92 1.05 20.28
C ASN A 235 9.27 -0.11 21.06
N GLN A 236 7.99 0.02 21.42
CA GLN A 236 7.23 -1.08 22.04
C GLN A 236 7.09 -2.29 21.09
N MET A 237 6.86 -2.04 19.80
CA MET A 237 6.84 -3.10 18.78
C MET A 237 8.20 -3.78 18.64
N SER A 238 9.28 -3.00 18.65
CA SER A 238 10.66 -3.48 18.59
C SER A 238 11.01 -4.38 19.80
N ALA A 239 10.54 -4.02 21.00
CA ALA A 239 10.73 -4.83 22.21
C ALA A 239 10.08 -6.22 22.13
N ARG A 240 8.97 -6.35 21.38
CA ARG A 240 8.28 -7.62 21.13
C ARG A 240 8.88 -8.43 19.98
N SER A 241 9.81 -7.87 19.21
CA SER A 241 10.43 -8.57 18.08
C SER A 241 11.49 -9.57 18.57
N THR A 242 11.42 -10.78 18.02
CA THR A 242 12.31 -11.92 18.34
C THR A 242 13.62 -11.86 17.55
N LEU A 243 13.67 -11.12 16.44
CA LEU A 243 14.86 -10.99 15.58
C LEU A 243 15.61 -9.69 15.87
N THR A 244 16.91 -9.79 16.18
CA THR A 244 17.78 -8.62 16.46
C THR A 244 17.80 -7.62 15.31
N ALA A 245 17.87 -8.08 14.06
CA ALA A 245 17.85 -7.21 12.88
C ALA A 245 16.55 -6.40 12.77
N SER A 246 15.40 -7.03 13.04
CA SER A 246 14.10 -6.36 13.04
C SER A 246 13.97 -5.38 14.21
N ARG A 247 14.55 -5.71 15.37
CA ARG A 247 14.58 -4.83 16.53
C ARG A 247 15.35 -3.53 16.23
N VAL A 248 16.56 -3.67 15.67
CA VAL A 248 17.44 -2.52 15.33
C VAL A 248 16.83 -1.67 14.23
N SER A 249 16.30 -2.26 13.15
CA SER A 249 15.68 -1.51 12.06
C SER A 249 14.46 -0.71 12.54
N LEU A 250 13.60 -1.32 13.38
CA LEU A 250 12.46 -0.63 13.98
C LEU A 250 12.88 0.51 14.92
N GLN A 251 13.97 0.36 15.68
CA GLN A 251 14.49 1.43 16.55
C GLN A 251 15.10 2.59 15.77
N LEU A 252 15.84 2.29 14.69
CA LEU A 252 16.38 3.32 13.80
C LEU A 252 15.23 4.07 13.12
N PHE A 253 14.25 3.34 12.58
CA PHE A 253 13.06 3.94 11.97
C PHE A 253 12.25 4.76 12.99
N ALA A 254 12.09 4.28 14.23
CA ALA A 254 11.43 5.03 15.29
C ALA A 254 12.07 6.39 15.57
N ARG A 255 13.38 6.52 15.35
CA ARG A 255 14.10 7.79 15.49
C ARG A 255 14.01 8.66 14.24
N THR A 256 14.08 8.08 13.04
CA THR A 256 14.23 8.84 11.78
C THR A 256 12.94 9.03 10.97
N TRP A 257 11.82 8.40 11.34
CA TRP A 257 10.58 8.42 10.56
C TRP A 257 10.09 9.84 10.21
N HIS A 258 10.23 10.77 11.15
CA HIS A 258 9.74 12.14 10.99
C HIS A 258 10.54 12.89 9.91
N LEU A 259 11.85 12.61 9.78
CA LEU A 259 12.68 13.19 8.72
C LEU A 259 12.20 12.72 7.35
N PHE A 260 11.94 11.42 7.18
CA PHE A 260 11.40 10.88 5.93
C PHE A 260 10.03 11.49 5.59
N ALA A 261 9.15 11.62 6.58
CA ALA A 261 7.84 12.25 6.39
C ALA A 261 7.95 13.73 6.00
N LEU A 262 8.82 14.50 6.65
CA LEU A 262 9.05 15.91 6.35
C LEU A 262 9.65 16.10 4.96
N ILE A 263 10.67 15.30 4.60
CA ILE A 263 11.28 15.32 3.25
C ILE A 263 10.22 15.00 2.19
N TYR A 264 9.38 13.99 2.44
CA TYR A 264 8.31 13.62 1.53
C TYR A 264 7.29 14.76 1.34
N PHE A 265 6.78 15.35 2.43
CA PHE A 265 5.82 16.46 2.33
C PHE A 265 6.45 17.69 1.69
N LEU A 266 7.73 17.97 1.95
CA LEU A 266 8.47 19.05 1.32
C LEU A 266 8.62 18.80 -0.19
N MET A 267 8.99 17.58 -0.59
CA MET A 267 9.08 17.19 -2.00
C MET A 267 7.73 17.34 -2.70
N VAL A 268 6.63 16.86 -2.11
CA VAL A 268 5.29 17.01 -2.68
C VAL A 268 4.90 18.48 -2.79
N PHE A 269 5.19 19.30 -1.78
CA PHE A 269 4.93 20.74 -1.79
C PHE A 269 5.72 21.46 -2.90
N VAL A 270 7.01 21.18 -3.03
CA VAL A 270 7.86 21.75 -4.09
C VAL A 270 7.38 21.30 -5.48
N LEU A 271 7.08 20.02 -5.66
CA LEU A 271 6.60 19.49 -6.95
C LEU A 271 5.27 20.12 -7.38
N THR A 272 4.35 20.29 -6.43
CA THR A 272 3.03 20.87 -6.72
C THR A 272 3.10 22.36 -7.05
N LEU A 273 4.02 23.12 -6.45
CA LEU A 273 4.26 24.52 -6.81
C LEU A 273 4.98 24.66 -8.15
N THR A 274 6.04 23.89 -8.36
CA THR A 274 6.86 23.99 -9.59
C THR A 274 6.17 23.41 -10.83
N ARG A 275 5.25 22.45 -10.68
CA ARG A 275 4.53 21.80 -11.80
C ARG A 275 3.04 21.60 -11.51
N PRO A 276 2.24 22.67 -11.46
CA PRO A 276 0.82 22.58 -11.03
C PRO A 276 -0.03 21.65 -11.91
N GLY A 277 0.26 21.57 -13.21
CA GLY A 277 -0.51 20.76 -14.17
C GLY A 277 -0.26 19.25 -14.06
N ASP A 278 1.00 18.84 -13.91
CA ASP A 278 1.39 17.41 -13.91
C ASP A 278 1.45 16.79 -12.51
N ALA A 279 1.65 17.62 -11.48
CA ALA A 279 1.85 17.11 -10.12
C ALA A 279 0.62 16.38 -9.57
N LEU A 280 -0.59 16.85 -9.87
CA LEU A 280 -1.83 16.24 -9.39
C LEU A 280 -2.03 14.80 -9.89
N PRO A 281 -2.04 14.52 -11.21
CA PRO A 281 -2.18 13.15 -11.70
C PRO A 281 -0.99 12.28 -11.28
N PHE A 282 0.24 12.82 -11.28
CA PHE A 282 1.42 12.08 -10.82
C PHE A 282 1.29 11.62 -9.37
N VAL A 283 1.07 12.55 -8.43
CA VAL A 283 0.92 12.25 -6.99
C VAL A 283 -0.25 11.29 -6.76
N LEU A 284 -1.33 11.45 -7.52
CA LEU A 284 -2.47 10.56 -7.46
C LEU A 284 -2.10 9.11 -7.81
N PHE A 285 -1.57 8.88 -9.02
CA PHE A 285 -1.23 7.54 -9.47
C PHE A 285 -0.11 6.93 -8.61
N ALA A 286 0.87 7.73 -8.19
CA ALA A 286 1.92 7.32 -7.27
C ALA A 286 1.33 6.83 -5.93
N THR A 287 0.37 7.57 -5.37
CA THR A 287 -0.29 7.22 -4.11
C THR A 287 -1.14 5.96 -4.26
N LEU A 288 -1.91 5.83 -5.34
CA LEU A 288 -2.71 4.62 -5.63
C LEU A 288 -1.83 3.38 -5.80
N LYS A 289 -0.76 3.47 -6.59
CA LYS A 289 0.23 2.39 -6.76
C LYS A 289 0.87 2.01 -5.42
N THR A 290 1.32 2.99 -4.65
CA THR A 290 1.92 2.79 -3.31
C THR A 290 0.95 2.05 -2.41
N LEU A 291 -0.29 2.51 -2.33
CA LEU A 291 -1.29 1.93 -1.47
C LEU A 291 -1.67 0.50 -1.91
N GLY A 292 -1.86 0.28 -3.21
CA GLY A 292 -2.11 -1.04 -3.77
C GLY A 292 -0.97 -2.02 -3.47
N ALA A 293 0.27 -1.61 -3.71
CA ALA A 293 1.46 -2.43 -3.42
C ALA A 293 1.57 -2.78 -1.94
N VAL A 294 1.36 -1.81 -1.04
CA VAL A 294 1.40 -2.04 0.41
C VAL A 294 0.28 -2.97 0.86
N VAL A 295 -0.95 -2.77 0.39
CA VAL A 295 -2.08 -3.64 0.73
C VAL A 295 -1.83 -5.08 0.27
N VAL A 296 -1.41 -5.28 -0.99
CA VAL A 296 -1.09 -6.61 -1.52
C VAL A 296 0.07 -7.24 -0.74
N GLY A 297 1.14 -6.48 -0.47
CA GLY A 297 2.28 -6.94 0.30
C GLY A 297 1.92 -7.38 1.73
N LEU A 298 1.05 -6.63 2.41
CA LEU A 298 0.54 -6.98 3.74
C LEU A 298 -0.33 -8.24 3.70
N LEU A 299 -1.22 -8.37 2.72
CA LEU A 299 -2.07 -9.57 2.56
C LEU A 299 -1.22 -10.82 2.31
N LEU A 300 -0.25 -10.75 1.39
CA LEU A 300 0.69 -11.84 1.12
C LEU A 300 1.54 -12.17 2.35
N SER A 301 2.06 -11.16 3.05
CA SER A 301 2.85 -11.36 4.27
C SER A 301 2.03 -12.00 5.40
N ALA A 302 0.75 -11.63 5.54
CA ALA A 302 -0.15 -12.22 6.52
C ALA A 302 -0.43 -13.70 6.19
N PHE A 303 -0.70 -14.00 4.92
CA PHE A 303 -0.87 -15.36 4.43
C PHE A 303 0.35 -16.24 4.72
N LEU A 304 1.56 -15.77 4.39
CA LEU A 304 2.81 -16.47 4.68
C LEU A 304 3.01 -16.71 6.18
N THR A 305 2.71 -15.72 7.02
CA THR A 305 2.88 -15.83 8.48
C THR A 305 2.00 -16.94 9.07
N GLN A 306 0.77 -17.10 8.56
CA GLN A 306 -0.09 -18.20 8.99
C GLN A 306 0.44 -19.55 8.52
N THR A 307 0.90 -19.64 7.28
CA THR A 307 1.44 -20.88 6.71
C THR A 307 2.68 -21.33 7.46
N ILE A 308 3.54 -20.41 7.90
CA ILE A 308 4.72 -20.67 8.75
C ILE A 308 4.32 -21.29 10.10
N GLY A 309 3.21 -20.85 10.69
CA GLY A 309 2.75 -21.33 11.99
C GLY A 309 2.12 -22.73 11.96
N ARG A 310 1.80 -23.26 10.78
CA ARG A 310 1.22 -24.60 10.62
C ARG A 310 2.34 -25.63 10.52
N ARG A 311 2.39 -26.55 11.48
CA ARG A 311 3.18 -27.77 11.32
C ARG A 311 2.50 -28.65 10.29
N ILE A 312 3.22 -29.04 9.26
CA ILE A 312 2.77 -30.02 8.28
C ILE A 312 2.72 -31.35 9.01
N GLN A 313 1.52 -31.92 9.17
CA GLN A 313 1.30 -33.25 9.72
C GLN A 313 1.12 -34.20 8.54
N LEU A 314 1.96 -35.25 8.48
CA LEU A 314 1.81 -36.32 7.51
C LEU A 314 0.68 -37.27 7.96
N SER A 315 -0.02 -37.92 7.02
CA SER A 315 -1.03 -38.93 7.36
C SER A 315 -0.40 -40.07 8.17
N ASP A 316 -1.19 -40.74 9.01
CA ASP A 316 -0.67 -41.78 9.92
C ASP A 316 0.09 -42.89 9.18
N ASP A 317 -0.32 -43.24 7.94
CA ASP A 317 0.40 -44.18 7.07
C ASP A 317 1.78 -43.66 6.60
N LEU A 318 1.88 -42.37 6.23
CA LEU A 318 3.16 -41.76 5.85
C LEU A 318 4.05 -41.52 7.07
N ARG A 319 3.46 -41.18 8.22
CA ARG A 319 4.18 -40.96 9.48
C ARG A 319 4.79 -42.25 10.02
N ARG A 320 4.06 -43.38 9.91
CA ARG A 320 4.57 -44.71 10.25
C ARG A 320 5.71 -45.14 9.33
N LYS A 321 5.58 -44.88 8.03
CA LYS A 321 6.61 -45.23 7.05
C LYS A 321 7.85 -44.35 7.15
N LEU A 322 7.68 -43.05 7.47
CA LEU A 322 8.69 -42.00 7.27
C LEU A 322 8.65 -40.92 8.39
N PRO A 323 8.98 -41.28 9.65
CA PRO A 323 8.83 -40.40 10.80
C PRO A 323 9.73 -39.15 10.75
N LEU A 324 10.91 -39.21 10.13
CA LEU A 324 11.81 -38.05 10.04
C LEU A 324 11.44 -37.04 8.94
N LEU A 325 10.60 -37.40 7.96
CA LEU A 325 10.16 -36.46 6.92
C LEU A 325 9.36 -35.30 7.50
N GLU A 326 8.47 -35.57 8.47
CA GLU A 326 7.68 -34.54 9.13
C GLU A 326 8.58 -33.51 9.83
N VAL A 327 9.61 -33.97 10.53
CA VAL A 327 10.56 -33.09 11.24
C VAL A 327 11.35 -32.22 10.26
N ARG A 328 11.83 -32.82 9.17
CA ARG A 328 12.61 -32.12 8.14
C ARG A 328 11.78 -31.08 7.42
N LEU A 329 10.59 -31.46 6.94
CA LEU A 329 9.69 -30.56 6.24
C LEU A 329 9.31 -29.36 7.11
N ASN A 330 9.03 -29.61 8.40
CA ASN A 330 8.75 -28.57 9.39
C ASN A 330 9.96 -27.72 9.80
N SER A 331 11.19 -28.09 9.41
CA SER A 331 12.37 -27.26 9.61
C SER A 331 12.68 -26.38 8.39
N TYR A 332 12.48 -26.90 7.16
CA TYR A 332 12.83 -26.19 5.94
C TYR A 332 11.73 -25.23 5.44
N VAL A 333 10.46 -25.67 5.45
CA VAL A 333 9.34 -24.88 4.91
C VAL A 333 9.18 -23.53 5.65
N PRO A 334 9.19 -23.47 7.00
CA PRO A 334 9.10 -22.20 7.71
C PRO A 334 10.23 -21.22 7.36
N ASN A 335 11.44 -21.71 7.15
CA ASN A 335 12.59 -20.88 6.79
C ASN A 335 12.47 -20.36 5.35
N ALA A 336 12.08 -21.20 4.39
CA ALA A 336 11.82 -20.78 3.02
C ALA A 336 10.74 -19.69 2.93
N LEU A 337 9.65 -19.85 3.68
CA LEU A 337 8.57 -18.85 3.75
C LEU A 337 9.02 -17.53 4.40
N ARG A 338 9.96 -17.56 5.37
CA ARG A 338 10.57 -16.34 5.94
C ARG A 338 11.43 -15.60 4.91
N VAL A 339 12.19 -16.31 4.08
CA VAL A 339 12.96 -15.72 2.98
C VAL A 339 12.00 -15.09 1.96
N LEU A 340 10.98 -15.83 1.54
CA LEU A 340 9.97 -15.32 0.60
C LEU A 340 9.26 -14.06 1.13
N ARG A 341 8.96 -14.01 2.44
CA ARG A 341 8.41 -12.80 3.08
C ARG A 341 9.35 -11.61 2.94
N THR A 342 10.65 -11.82 3.11
CA THR A 342 11.66 -10.76 2.97
C THR A 342 11.71 -10.25 1.52
N VAL A 343 11.65 -11.16 0.55
CA VAL A 343 11.58 -10.82 -0.88
C VAL A 343 10.33 -9.99 -1.20
N ILE A 344 9.17 -10.34 -0.65
CA ILE A 344 7.93 -9.55 -0.84
C ILE A 344 8.08 -8.13 -0.30
N VAL A 345 8.71 -7.95 0.88
CA VAL A 345 8.95 -6.62 1.44
C VAL A 345 9.86 -5.80 0.53
N VAL A 346 10.94 -6.40 0.02
CA VAL A 346 11.85 -5.74 -0.94
C VAL A 346 11.12 -5.36 -2.22
N ALA A 347 10.30 -6.27 -2.77
CA ALA A 347 9.51 -6.00 -3.96
C ALA A 347 8.50 -4.86 -3.75
N VAL A 348 7.82 -4.80 -2.60
CA VAL A 348 6.92 -3.70 -2.26
C VAL A 348 7.68 -2.38 -2.20
N ILE A 349 8.86 -2.34 -1.55
CA ILE A 349 9.70 -1.14 -1.51
C ILE A 349 10.09 -0.69 -2.92
N MET A 350 10.52 -1.62 -3.78
CA MET A 350 10.87 -1.33 -5.18
C MET A 350 9.70 -0.74 -5.96
N VAL A 351 8.49 -1.31 -5.84
CA VAL A 351 7.28 -0.78 -6.48
C VAL A 351 6.90 0.61 -5.95
N VAL A 352 7.11 0.87 -4.66
CA VAL A 352 6.90 2.21 -4.09
C VAL A 352 7.91 3.20 -4.66
N LEU A 353 9.19 2.84 -4.75
CA LEU A 353 10.21 3.71 -5.36
C LEU A 353 9.91 4.01 -6.84
N ASP A 354 9.41 3.03 -7.58
CA ASP A 354 8.91 3.19 -8.96
C ASP A 354 7.71 4.11 -9.06
N ALA A 355 6.72 3.92 -8.18
CA ALA A 355 5.54 4.75 -8.15
C ALA A 355 5.86 6.24 -7.98
N TRP A 356 6.91 6.56 -7.21
CA TRP A 356 7.38 7.94 -6.95
C TRP A 356 8.46 8.42 -7.94
N GLY A 357 8.82 7.63 -8.95
CA GLY A 357 9.83 7.98 -9.95
C GLY A 357 11.26 8.06 -9.40
N ALA A 358 11.51 7.53 -8.20
CA ALA A 358 12.84 7.47 -7.61
C ALA A 358 13.70 6.35 -8.22
N PHE A 359 13.06 5.34 -8.81
CA PHE A 359 13.71 4.19 -9.43
C PHE A 359 12.85 3.63 -10.56
N ASP A 360 13.38 3.47 -11.77
CA ASP A 360 12.64 2.84 -12.86
C ASP A 360 12.75 1.31 -12.75
N LEU A 361 11.71 0.66 -12.22
CA LEU A 361 11.70 -0.79 -12.02
C LEU A 361 11.66 -1.54 -13.34
N ALA A 362 10.89 -1.02 -14.31
CA ALA A 362 10.72 -1.65 -15.62
C ALA A 362 12.02 -1.56 -16.42
N GLY A 363 12.65 -0.38 -16.45
CA GLY A 363 13.95 -0.17 -17.09
C GLY A 363 15.07 -0.97 -16.42
N TRP A 364 15.07 -1.05 -15.08
CA TRP A 364 16.02 -1.91 -14.38
C TRP A 364 15.83 -3.39 -14.72
N TYR A 365 14.59 -3.89 -14.71
CA TYR A 365 14.30 -5.30 -15.03
C TYR A 365 14.66 -5.63 -16.49
N ALA A 366 14.44 -4.70 -17.41
CA ALA A 366 14.83 -4.84 -18.82
C ALA A 366 16.35 -4.75 -19.05
N SER A 367 17.11 -4.18 -18.11
CA SER A 367 18.57 -4.13 -18.20
C SER A 367 19.21 -5.50 -17.99
N GLU A 368 20.37 -5.75 -18.62
CA GLU A 368 21.14 -7.00 -18.44
C GLU A 368 21.40 -7.31 -16.96
N ARG A 369 21.72 -6.28 -16.16
CA ARG A 369 22.00 -6.46 -14.73
C ARG A 369 20.76 -6.90 -13.96
N GLY A 370 19.61 -6.29 -14.22
CA GLY A 370 18.36 -6.65 -13.54
C GLY A 370 17.85 -8.00 -13.98
N ALA A 371 17.83 -8.27 -15.30
CA ALA A 371 17.44 -9.56 -15.86
C ALA A 371 18.32 -10.70 -15.34
N ASN A 372 19.65 -10.52 -15.32
CA ASN A 372 20.58 -11.53 -14.78
C ASN A 372 20.39 -11.72 -13.28
N LEU A 373 20.17 -10.66 -12.50
CA LEU A 373 19.97 -10.80 -11.06
C LEU A 373 18.67 -11.54 -10.72
N VAL A 374 17.56 -11.20 -11.38
CA VAL A 374 16.29 -11.90 -11.20
C VAL A 374 16.38 -13.34 -11.71
N GLY A 375 17.00 -13.55 -12.86
CA GLY A 375 17.26 -14.86 -13.45
C GLY A 375 18.07 -15.76 -12.51
N ASN A 376 19.20 -15.26 -12.00
CA ASN A 376 20.04 -15.98 -11.03
C ASN A 376 19.27 -16.30 -9.75
N LEU A 377 18.48 -15.37 -9.24
CA LEU A 377 17.70 -15.57 -8.02
C LEU A 377 16.61 -16.65 -8.20
N ILE A 378 15.95 -16.68 -9.36
CA ILE A 378 14.99 -17.74 -9.73
C ILE A 378 15.70 -19.08 -9.91
N SER A 379 16.82 -19.11 -10.65
CA SER A 379 17.62 -20.31 -10.87
C SER A 379 18.07 -20.92 -9.54
N VAL A 380 18.64 -20.12 -8.64
CA VAL A 380 19.05 -20.54 -7.29
C VAL A 380 17.85 -21.10 -6.52
N ALA A 381 16.68 -20.44 -6.56
CA ALA A 381 15.49 -20.95 -5.90
C ALA A 381 15.05 -22.32 -6.45
N VAL A 382 15.05 -22.49 -7.77
CA VAL A 382 14.72 -23.77 -8.43
C VAL A 382 15.71 -24.87 -8.05
N ILE A 383 17.01 -24.59 -8.11
CA ILE A 383 18.07 -25.53 -7.74
C ILE A 383 17.91 -25.98 -6.29
N LEU A 384 17.65 -25.05 -5.36
CA LEU A 384 17.42 -25.36 -3.95
C LEU A 384 16.16 -26.22 -3.75
N ILE A 385 15.06 -25.92 -4.46
CA ILE A 385 13.82 -26.70 -4.39
C ILE A 385 14.04 -28.14 -4.90
N VAL A 386 14.69 -28.29 -6.05
CA VAL A 386 14.99 -29.59 -6.66
C VAL A 386 15.93 -30.39 -5.77
N SER A 387 17.02 -29.77 -5.29
CA SER A 387 17.99 -30.39 -4.38
C SER A 387 17.33 -30.88 -3.08
N LEU A 388 16.47 -30.05 -2.49
CA LEU A 388 15.72 -30.40 -1.29
C LEU A 388 14.74 -31.55 -1.55
N GLY A 389 14.07 -31.54 -2.72
CA GLY A 389 13.19 -32.63 -3.15
C GLY A 389 13.93 -33.96 -3.33
N ILE A 390 15.08 -33.94 -4.01
CA ILE A 390 15.95 -35.13 -4.18
C ILE A 390 16.43 -35.63 -2.82
N TRP A 391 16.89 -34.74 -1.94
CA TRP A 391 17.32 -35.11 -0.59
C TRP A 391 16.21 -35.75 0.23
N LEU A 392 15.01 -35.17 0.22
CA LEU A 392 13.84 -35.72 0.90
C LEU A 392 13.48 -37.10 0.33
N GLY A 393 13.50 -37.27 -1.00
CA GLY A 393 13.24 -38.55 -1.67
C GLY A 393 14.26 -39.63 -1.31
N LEU A 394 15.56 -39.34 -1.42
CA LEU A 394 16.63 -40.29 -1.09
C LEU A 394 16.61 -40.66 0.40
N ALA A 395 16.45 -39.67 1.28
CA ALA A 395 16.36 -39.93 2.71
C ALA A 395 15.12 -40.76 3.05
N SER A 396 14.00 -40.49 2.40
CA SER A 396 12.77 -41.26 2.53
C SER A 396 12.95 -42.72 2.11
N LEU A 397 13.63 -42.97 0.98
CA LEU A 397 13.91 -44.34 0.50
C LEU A 397 14.83 -45.12 1.46
N ILE A 398 15.87 -44.45 1.97
CA ILE A 398 16.79 -45.03 2.95
C ILE A 398 16.04 -45.39 4.25
N GLU A 399 15.15 -44.52 4.72
CA GLU A 399 14.37 -44.73 5.94
C GLU A 399 13.33 -45.84 5.77
N HIS A 400 12.64 -45.90 4.63
CA HIS A 400 11.71 -46.99 4.31
C HIS A 400 12.42 -48.36 4.27
N LYS A 401 13.63 -48.44 3.70
CA LYS A 401 14.43 -49.69 3.69
C LYS A 401 14.96 -50.10 5.07
N LEU A 402 15.04 -49.18 6.03
CA LEU A 402 15.53 -49.43 7.39
C LEU A 402 14.42 -49.70 8.41
N ASN A 403 13.15 -49.51 8.03
CA ASN A 403 12.01 -49.60 8.94
C ASN A 403 11.47 -51.06 9.05
N PRO A 404 11.56 -51.70 10.23
CA PRO A 404 11.27 -53.13 10.39
C PRO A 404 9.80 -53.51 10.19
N GLU A 405 8.84 -52.57 10.30
CA GLU A 405 7.41 -52.84 10.09
C GLU A 405 6.95 -52.75 8.63
N THR A 406 7.77 -52.21 7.71
CA THR A 406 7.37 -51.99 6.30
C THR A 406 8.38 -52.47 5.25
N GLY A 407 9.59 -52.85 5.65
CA GLY A 407 10.61 -53.46 4.79
C GLY A 407 10.63 -54.99 4.86
N HIS A 408 11.50 -55.64 4.06
CA HIS A 408 11.69 -57.11 4.00
C HIS A 408 12.33 -57.73 5.28
N GLY A 409 11.84 -57.37 6.47
CA GLY A 409 12.30 -57.90 7.78
C GLY A 409 13.33 -57.02 8.50
N GLU A 410 13.76 -57.46 9.69
CA GLU A 410 14.73 -56.76 10.56
C GLU A 410 16.10 -56.58 9.86
N PRO A 411 16.60 -55.34 9.69
CA PRO A 411 17.88 -55.10 9.03
C PRO A 411 19.05 -55.63 9.89
N SER A 412 20.00 -56.35 9.28
CA SER A 412 21.21 -56.80 9.96
C SER A 412 22.06 -55.63 10.48
N ALA A 413 22.80 -55.83 11.58
CA ALA A 413 23.61 -54.79 12.20
C ALA A 413 24.62 -54.12 11.23
N ARG A 414 25.12 -54.87 10.24
CA ARG A 414 25.99 -54.35 9.17
C ARG A 414 25.27 -53.48 8.14
N ALA A 415 24.03 -53.83 7.77
CA ALA A 415 23.24 -53.01 6.86
C ALA A 415 22.90 -51.65 7.49
N LYS A 416 22.64 -51.65 8.80
CA LYS A 416 22.34 -50.44 9.57
C LYS A 416 23.51 -49.45 9.60
N THR A 417 24.74 -49.94 9.79
CA THR A 417 25.95 -49.09 9.80
C THR A 417 26.32 -48.58 8.40
N LEU A 418 26.26 -49.42 7.37
CA LEU A 418 26.54 -49.01 5.97
C LEU A 418 25.54 -48.00 5.43
N LEU A 419 24.23 -48.21 5.63
CA LEU A 419 23.21 -47.25 5.18
C LEU A 419 23.29 -45.91 5.92
N SER A 420 23.68 -45.92 7.20
CA SER A 420 23.93 -44.69 7.96
C SER A 420 25.08 -43.87 7.39
N LEU A 421 26.21 -44.52 7.07
CA LEU A 421 27.36 -43.88 6.41
C LEU A 421 26.98 -43.35 5.02
N PHE A 422 26.23 -44.13 4.24
CA PHE A 422 25.78 -43.72 2.91
C PHE A 422 24.86 -42.50 2.96
N ARG A 423 23.94 -42.44 3.94
CA ARG A 423 23.08 -41.27 4.18
C ARG A 423 23.88 -40.01 4.48
N ASN A 424 24.90 -40.11 5.33
CA ASN A 424 25.75 -38.96 5.67
C ASN A 424 26.64 -38.53 4.50
N ALA A 425 27.21 -39.47 3.75
CA ALA A 425 27.99 -39.19 2.55
C ALA A 425 27.16 -38.51 1.46
N LEU A 426 25.93 -38.99 1.21
CA LEU A 426 24.98 -38.37 0.29
C LEU A 426 24.61 -36.95 0.72
N ALA A 427 24.41 -36.71 2.03
CA ALA A 427 24.11 -35.37 2.54
C ALA A 427 25.25 -34.39 2.24
N ILE A 428 26.49 -34.80 2.52
CA ILE A 428 27.69 -33.97 2.28
C ILE A 428 27.84 -33.69 0.78
N ALA A 429 27.75 -34.74 -0.06
CA ALA A 429 27.85 -34.60 -1.51
C ALA A 429 26.76 -33.71 -2.11
N MET A 430 25.51 -33.84 -1.66
CA MET A 430 24.41 -32.98 -2.10
C MET A 430 24.64 -31.53 -1.69
N VAL A 431 25.08 -31.28 -0.46
CA VAL A 431 25.36 -29.91 0.02
C VAL A 431 26.51 -29.28 -0.76
N THR A 432 27.59 -30.02 -1.04
CA THR A 432 28.71 -29.48 -1.82
C THR A 432 28.34 -29.23 -3.27
N ILE A 433 27.67 -30.16 -3.96
CA ILE A 433 27.23 -29.98 -5.35
C ILE A 433 26.23 -28.83 -5.45
N THR A 434 25.22 -28.80 -4.58
CA THR A 434 24.22 -27.71 -4.57
C THR A 434 24.89 -26.38 -4.27
N GLY A 435 25.82 -26.34 -3.32
CA GLY A 435 26.60 -25.14 -3.01
C GLY A 435 27.39 -24.64 -4.20
N MET A 436 28.11 -25.53 -4.90
CA MET A 436 28.86 -25.17 -6.10
C MET A 436 27.96 -24.61 -7.21
N ILE A 437 26.81 -25.24 -7.47
CA ILE A 437 25.87 -24.78 -8.52
C ILE A 437 25.24 -23.42 -8.15
N VAL A 438 24.98 -23.18 -6.86
CA VAL A 438 24.42 -21.90 -6.40
C VAL A 438 25.46 -20.76 -6.39
N LEU A 439 26.74 -21.10 -6.23
CA LEU A 439 27.85 -20.14 -6.21
C LEU A 439 28.43 -19.84 -7.60
N SER A 440 28.19 -20.71 -8.59
CA SER A 440 28.54 -20.49 -10.00
C SER A 440 27.49 -19.62 -10.69
#